data_AF-A0A0K6G1T6-F1
#
_entry.id   AF-A0A0K6G1T6-F1
#
_cell.length_a   1.000
_cell.length_b   1.000
_cell.length_c   1.000
_cell.angle_alpha   90.00
_cell.angle_beta   90.00
_cell.angle_gamma   90.00
#
_symmetry.space_group_name_H-M   'P 1'
#
loop_
_entity.id
_entity.type
_entity.pdbx_description
1 polymer ?
#
loop_
_entity_poly.entity_id
_entity_poly.type
_entity_poly.pdbx_seq_one_letter_code
_entity_poly.pdbx_strand_id
1 'polypeptide(L)'
;MPKADINKAGWEQSDFPILCETCLGDNAFVRMSKQEYGRECGTCARPFTVFRWKAGAGGRFKSTVVCQTCAKIKNVCQTCLLDLDYGLPVQVRDMALGRKNEAPSSEVNREYYAQNMDGKLEANESLLDSSRASSAAKDMLKSLARTDPYYKRNRAHLCSFFAKGECNRGNECPYRHELPKENELSHQNIKDRFYGRNDPVAKKILSVHATKQGLEPPQDQSITSLFISSLPADATEASVRTALLNSIPSIPPTAVKSVVHVEKSRCAFINFKERKDAETAAEAWASGVEVDGTKVNVKWGRSRGAAAGAAPSASSSGGSGMASRMVTTTD
;
A
#
# COMPACT_ATOMS: atom_id res chain seq x y z
N MET A 1 39.33 -8.55 27.86
CA MET A 1 38.02 -7.97 27.48
C MET A 1 36.94 -8.74 28.20
N PRO A 2 36.05 -8.09 28.97
CA PRO A 2 34.98 -8.81 29.64
C PRO A 2 34.04 -9.38 28.58
N LYS A 3 33.74 -10.68 28.68
CA LYS A 3 32.76 -11.35 27.82
C LYS A 3 31.42 -10.65 28.02
N ALA A 4 31.01 -9.84 27.04
CA ALA A 4 29.66 -9.28 27.02
C ALA A 4 28.68 -10.48 27.03
N ASP A 5 27.69 -10.44 27.93
CA ASP A 5 26.57 -11.39 27.92
C ASP A 5 26.08 -11.53 26.46
N ILE A 6 25.96 -12.74 25.94
CA ILE A 6 25.46 -13.00 24.57
C ILE A 6 24.10 -12.31 24.32
N ASN A 7 23.32 -12.11 25.38
CA ASN A 7 22.05 -11.38 25.36
C ASN A 7 22.18 -9.83 25.35
N LYS A 8 23.35 -9.27 25.72
CA LYS A 8 23.69 -7.84 25.61
C LYS A 8 24.56 -7.53 24.39
N ALA A 9 25.28 -8.51 23.85
CA ALA A 9 26.13 -8.37 22.67
C ALA A 9 25.35 -8.08 21.37
N GLY A 10 24.02 -8.21 21.40
CA GLY A 10 23.14 -7.86 20.28
C GLY A 10 22.46 -6.51 20.40
N TRP A 11 22.88 -5.59 21.28
CA TRP A 11 22.25 -4.27 21.30
C TRP A 11 22.90 -3.35 20.26
N GLU A 12 22.06 -2.69 19.48
CA GLU A 12 22.49 -1.88 18.34
C GLU A 12 23.17 -0.59 18.82
N GLN A 13 24.44 -0.40 18.45
CA GLN A 13 25.17 0.87 18.56
C GLN A 13 25.34 1.46 17.16
N SER A 14 24.58 2.50 16.85
CA SER A 14 24.68 3.24 15.60
C SER A 14 25.09 4.68 15.87
N ASP A 15 25.86 5.26 14.94
CA ASP A 15 26.33 6.65 15.03
C ASP A 15 25.41 7.65 14.31
N PHE A 16 24.71 7.22 13.26
CA PHE A 16 23.82 8.07 12.50
C PHE A 16 22.48 7.38 12.17
N PRO A 17 21.34 8.09 12.30
CA PRO A 17 20.03 7.51 12.01
C PRO A 17 19.71 7.44 10.51
N ILE A 18 18.88 6.47 10.13
CA ILE A 18 18.34 6.34 8.76
C ILE A 18 17.01 7.11 8.68
N LEU A 19 17.05 8.27 8.05
CA LEU A 19 15.92 9.21 7.99
C LEU A 19 15.64 9.67 6.56
N CYS A 20 14.39 10.04 6.29
CA CYS A 20 14.01 10.75 5.07
C CYS A 20 14.09 12.27 5.25
N GLU A 21 14.23 13.00 4.14
CA GLU A 21 14.36 14.45 4.10
C GLU A 21 13.20 15.17 4.81
N THR A 22 11.97 14.73 4.56
CA THR A 22 10.79 15.30 5.22
C THR A 22 10.87 15.15 6.75
N CYS A 23 11.47 14.06 7.25
CA CYS A 23 11.59 13.85 8.70
C CYS A 23 12.73 14.63 9.32
N LEU A 24 13.80 14.86 8.57
CA LEU A 24 14.96 15.63 9.03
C LEU A 24 14.59 17.11 9.19
N GLY A 25 13.86 17.67 8.22
CA GLY A 25 13.40 19.05 8.24
C GLY A 25 13.78 19.80 6.96
N ASP A 26 13.54 21.10 6.96
CA ASP A 26 13.90 22.05 5.91
C ASP A 26 15.30 22.66 6.11
N ASN A 27 15.80 22.66 7.35
CA ASN A 27 17.11 23.23 7.68
C ASN A 27 18.26 22.24 7.37
N ALA A 28 19.25 22.70 6.60
CA ALA A 28 20.46 21.94 6.31
C ALA A 28 21.34 21.67 7.55
N PHE A 29 21.28 22.55 8.55
CA PHE A 29 22.05 22.42 9.79
C PHE A 29 21.17 21.91 10.92
N VAL A 30 21.28 20.61 11.21
CA VAL A 30 20.47 19.95 12.24
C VAL A 30 21.31 19.67 13.48
N ARG A 31 20.78 20.04 14.64
CA ARG A 31 21.30 19.63 15.95
C ARG A 31 20.51 18.42 16.42
N MET A 32 21.21 17.33 16.73
CA MET A 32 20.62 16.10 17.24
C MET A 32 21.32 15.64 18.53
N SER A 33 20.55 15.04 19.44
CA SER A 33 21.09 14.34 20.62
C SER A 33 21.09 12.83 20.35
N LYS A 34 22.20 12.16 20.65
CA LYS A 34 22.36 10.72 20.63
C LYS A 34 22.19 10.19 22.06
N GLN A 35 21.28 9.24 22.26
CA GLN A 35 21.13 8.53 23.52
C GLN A 35 21.21 7.02 23.26
N GLU A 36 22.26 6.38 23.75
CA GLU A 36 22.47 4.95 23.59
C GLU A 36 21.46 4.17 24.43
N TYR A 37 20.84 3.14 23.83
CA TYR A 37 19.85 2.28 24.48
C TYR A 37 18.69 3.02 25.16
N GLY A 38 18.31 4.18 24.61
CA GLY A 38 17.33 5.08 25.25
C GLY A 38 15.88 4.61 25.18
N ARG A 39 15.55 3.70 24.26
CA ARG A 39 14.19 3.15 24.09
C ARG A 39 14.24 1.78 23.41
N GLU A 40 13.21 0.97 23.65
CA GLU A 40 12.91 -0.22 22.85
C GLU A 40 12.34 0.13 21.47
N CYS A 41 12.67 -0.70 20.47
CA CYS A 41 12.17 -0.58 19.12
C CYS A 41 10.66 -0.87 19.05
N GLY A 42 9.89 -0.02 18.39
CA GLY A 42 8.43 -0.18 18.24
C GLY A 42 7.98 -1.45 17.49
N THR A 43 8.90 -2.16 16.84
CA THR A 43 8.62 -3.41 16.12
C THR A 43 9.21 -4.63 16.81
N CYS A 44 10.53 -4.63 17.08
CA CYS A 44 11.23 -5.80 17.61
C CYS A 44 11.47 -5.78 19.13
N ALA A 45 11.02 -4.73 19.84
CA ALA A 45 11.22 -4.55 21.28
C ALA A 45 12.69 -4.53 21.78
N ARG A 46 13.68 -4.63 20.87
CA ARG A 46 15.10 -4.52 21.23
C ARG A 46 15.47 -3.07 21.58
N PRO A 47 16.25 -2.84 22.65
CA PRO A 47 16.83 -1.53 22.93
C PRO A 47 17.73 -1.07 21.78
N PHE A 48 17.65 0.21 21.42
CA PHE A 48 18.45 0.80 20.35
C PHE A 48 18.85 2.26 20.67
N THR A 49 19.81 2.79 19.90
CA THR A 49 20.21 4.20 20.01
C THR A 49 19.12 5.13 19.50
N VAL A 50 18.64 6.00 20.39
CA VAL A 50 17.63 7.00 20.07
C VAL A 50 18.30 8.31 19.66
N PHE A 51 17.95 8.78 18.47
CA PHE A 51 18.32 10.12 18.02
C PHE A 51 17.11 11.02 18.17
N ARG A 52 17.32 12.24 18.67
CA ARG A 52 16.27 13.25 18.83
C ARG A 52 16.73 14.59 18.26
N TRP A 53 15.91 15.21 17.41
CA TRP A 53 16.20 16.48 16.74
C TRP A 53 14.93 17.33 16.58
N LYS A 54 15.09 18.60 16.23
CA LYS A 54 13.98 19.51 15.93
C LYS A 54 13.84 19.67 14.41
N ALA A 55 12.71 19.23 13.85
CA ALA A 55 12.46 19.26 12.41
C ALA A 55 11.91 20.62 11.96
N GLY A 56 12.79 21.64 11.91
CA GLY A 56 12.46 23.02 11.53
C GLY A 56 12.03 23.91 12.69
N ALA A 57 11.91 25.22 12.45
CA ALA A 57 11.65 26.22 13.51
C ALA A 57 10.30 26.02 14.21
N GLY A 58 9.25 25.75 13.44
CA GLY A 58 7.89 25.46 13.93
C GLY A 58 7.55 23.98 14.08
N GLY A 59 8.53 23.09 13.91
CA GLY A 59 8.36 21.66 14.04
C GLY A 59 8.48 21.17 15.48
N ARG A 60 7.90 20.00 15.77
CA ARG A 60 8.11 19.29 17.03
C ARG A 60 9.48 18.62 17.06
N PHE A 61 9.92 18.27 18.26
CA PHE A 61 10.99 17.32 18.42
C PHE A 61 10.54 15.95 17.90
N LYS A 62 11.34 15.40 16.98
CA LYS A 62 11.17 14.06 16.45
C LYS A 62 12.26 13.18 17.01
N SER A 63 11.97 11.89 17.09
CA SER A 63 12.92 10.89 17.49
C SER A 63 12.77 9.64 16.65
N THR A 64 13.82 8.84 16.58
CA THR A 64 13.75 7.50 16.00
C THR A 64 12.78 6.62 16.82
N VAL A 65 12.04 5.75 16.13
CA VAL A 65 10.99 4.87 16.70
C VAL A 65 11.34 3.40 16.53
N VAL A 66 12.07 3.06 15.45
CA VAL A 66 12.56 1.71 15.18
C VAL A 66 14.08 1.68 15.09
N CYS A 67 14.65 0.52 15.38
CA CYS A 67 16.08 0.26 15.29
C CYS A 67 16.56 0.28 13.83
N GLN A 68 17.86 0.49 13.60
CA GLN A 68 18.48 0.53 12.28
C GLN A 68 18.37 -0.82 11.57
N THR A 69 18.42 -1.94 12.28
CA THR A 69 18.15 -3.27 11.70
C THR A 69 16.77 -3.33 11.03
N CYS A 70 15.72 -2.94 11.75
CA CYS A 70 14.36 -2.94 11.22
C CYS A 70 14.22 -1.98 10.03
N ALA A 71 14.89 -0.84 10.09
CA ALA A 71 14.93 0.12 8.99
C ALA A 71 15.64 -0.44 7.75
N LYS A 72 16.77 -1.12 7.91
CA LYS A 72 17.56 -1.75 6.83
C LYS A 72 16.80 -2.90 6.16
N ILE A 73 16.24 -3.83 6.94
CA ILE A 73 15.47 -4.98 6.42
C ILE A 73 14.34 -4.52 5.51
N LYS A 74 13.66 -3.44 5.89
CA LYS A 74 12.49 -2.94 5.18
C LYS A 74 12.77 -1.73 4.29
N ASN A 75 13.99 -1.21 4.20
CA ASN A 75 14.31 0.06 3.53
C ASN A 75 13.34 1.21 3.92
N VAL A 76 13.21 1.50 5.21
CA VAL A 76 12.29 2.53 5.72
C VAL A 76 12.98 3.54 6.63
N CYS A 77 12.42 4.75 6.69
CA CYS A 77 12.83 5.77 7.64
C CYS A 77 12.48 5.36 9.08
N GLN A 78 13.44 5.49 10.00
CA GLN A 78 13.30 5.10 11.41
C GLN A 78 12.21 5.85 12.19
N THR A 79 11.69 6.96 11.65
CA THR A 79 10.69 7.80 12.31
C THR A 79 9.30 7.72 11.68
N CYS A 80 9.21 7.84 10.35
CA CYS A 80 7.91 7.81 9.70
C CYS A 80 7.49 6.43 9.20
N LEU A 81 8.39 5.44 9.16
CA LEU A 81 8.14 4.09 8.64
C LEU A 81 7.70 4.08 7.17
N LEU A 82 7.99 5.15 6.43
CA LEU A 82 7.80 5.21 5.00
C LEU A 82 9.09 4.79 4.30
N ASP A 83 8.93 4.28 3.10
CA ASP A 83 10.03 3.92 2.21
C ASP A 83 10.96 5.11 1.95
N LEU A 84 12.27 4.85 1.84
CA LEU A 84 13.28 5.87 1.62
C LEU A 84 13.34 6.36 0.18
N ASP A 85 12.99 5.52 -0.79
CA ASP A 85 13.11 5.84 -2.22
C ASP A 85 11.90 6.62 -2.74
N TYR A 86 10.68 6.18 -2.38
CA TYR A 86 9.42 6.73 -2.89
C TYR A 86 8.60 7.51 -1.84
N GLY A 87 8.93 7.39 -0.55
CA GLY A 87 8.17 8.06 0.52
C GLY A 87 6.75 7.52 0.71
N LEU A 88 6.49 6.29 0.25
CA LEU A 88 5.18 5.61 0.32
C LEU A 88 5.10 4.63 1.51
N PRO A 89 3.88 4.27 1.97
CA PRO A 89 3.71 3.21 2.96
C PRO A 89 4.24 1.86 2.48
N VAL A 90 4.76 1.06 3.41
CA VAL A 90 5.36 -0.25 3.14
C VAL A 90 4.39 -1.17 2.38
N GLN A 91 3.10 -1.16 2.74
CA GLN A 91 2.08 -1.96 2.06
C GLN A 91 1.97 -1.62 0.56
N VAL A 92 1.95 -0.34 0.19
CA VAL A 92 1.84 0.10 -1.22
C VAL A 92 3.05 -0.37 -2.02
N ARG A 93 4.25 -0.20 -1.43
CA ARG A 93 5.50 -0.61 -2.06
C ARG A 93 5.60 -2.13 -2.22
N ASP A 94 5.38 -2.87 -1.14
CA ASP A 94 5.56 -4.32 -1.14
C ASP A 94 4.53 -5.00 -2.06
N MET A 95 3.31 -4.44 -2.17
CA MET A 95 2.27 -4.87 -3.12
C MET A 95 2.65 -4.60 -4.58
N ALA A 96 3.19 -3.42 -4.90
CA ALA A 96 3.64 -3.12 -6.25
C ALA A 96 4.87 -3.94 -6.68
N LEU A 97 5.81 -4.17 -5.74
CA LEU A 97 7.04 -4.93 -6.01
C LEU A 97 6.86 -6.46 -5.89
N GLY A 98 5.68 -6.95 -5.48
CA GLY A 98 5.46 -8.36 -5.20
C GLY A 98 6.37 -8.93 -4.10
N ARG A 99 6.89 -8.08 -3.21
CA ARG A 99 7.81 -8.51 -2.14
C ARG A 99 7.02 -9.27 -1.09
N LYS A 100 7.38 -10.55 -0.88
CA LYS A 100 6.79 -11.37 0.18
C LYS A 100 7.32 -10.92 1.55
N ASN A 101 6.41 -10.73 2.49
CA ASN A 101 6.73 -10.43 3.88
C ASN A 101 7.08 -11.71 4.62
N GLU A 102 8.33 -12.14 4.52
CA GLU A 102 8.84 -13.33 5.24
C GLU A 102 9.06 -13.10 6.74
N ALA A 103 8.93 -11.85 7.21
CA ALA A 103 9.18 -11.52 8.61
C ALA A 103 8.13 -12.21 9.53
N PRO A 104 8.57 -13.09 10.44
CA PRO A 104 7.66 -13.79 11.33
C PRO A 104 7.00 -12.84 12.34
N SER A 105 5.74 -13.14 12.70
CA SER A 105 4.96 -12.30 13.61
C SER A 105 4.97 -12.76 15.08
N SER A 106 5.44 -13.98 15.38
CA SER A 106 5.64 -14.43 16.77
C SER A 106 6.89 -13.80 17.37
N GLU A 107 6.87 -13.52 18.68
CA GLU A 107 7.93 -12.81 19.39
C GLU A 107 9.29 -13.51 19.29
N VAL A 108 9.35 -14.80 19.65
CA VAL A 108 10.59 -15.60 19.62
C VAL A 108 11.16 -15.74 18.20
N ASN A 109 10.32 -16.04 17.20
CA ASN A 109 10.81 -16.21 15.82
C ASN A 109 11.25 -14.87 15.22
N ARG A 110 10.65 -13.76 15.65
CA ARG A 110 11.05 -12.41 15.22
C ARG A 110 12.42 -12.04 15.76
N GLU A 111 12.72 -12.38 17.01
CA GLU A 111 14.04 -12.15 17.61
C GLU A 111 15.11 -12.96 16.91
N TYR A 112 14.88 -14.25 16.70
CA TYR A 112 15.79 -15.13 15.96
C TYR A 112 16.01 -14.63 14.52
N TYR A 113 14.93 -14.24 13.83
CA TYR A 113 15.01 -13.68 12.48
C TYR A 113 15.81 -12.37 12.48
N ALA A 114 15.54 -11.46 13.42
CA ALA A 114 16.25 -10.19 13.51
C ALA A 114 17.75 -10.39 13.79
N GLN A 115 18.13 -11.33 14.65
CA GLN A 115 19.54 -11.66 14.94
C GLN A 115 20.24 -12.27 13.72
N ASN A 116 19.59 -13.21 13.01
CA ASN A 116 20.15 -13.80 11.80
C ASN A 116 20.34 -12.76 10.69
N MET A 117 19.40 -11.82 10.58
CA MET A 117 19.46 -10.74 9.61
C MET A 117 20.52 -9.70 9.98
N ASP A 118 20.74 -9.42 11.27
CA ASP A 118 21.87 -8.59 11.73
C ASP A 118 23.20 -9.21 11.31
N GLY A 119 23.40 -10.51 11.55
CA GLY A 119 24.62 -11.21 11.14
C GLY A 119 24.87 -11.15 9.63
N LYS A 120 23.80 -11.27 8.81
CA LYS A 120 23.90 -11.14 7.35
C LYS A 120 24.21 -9.71 6.90
N LEU A 121 23.62 -8.72 7.56
CA LEU A 121 23.86 -7.30 7.25
C LEU A 121 25.28 -6.87 7.63
N GLU A 122 25.84 -7.38 8.73
CA GLU A 122 27.25 -7.17 9.10
C GLU A 122 28.21 -7.84 8.11
N ALA A 123 27.84 -8.99 7.56
CA ALA A 123 28.59 -9.64 6.49
C ALA A 123 28.55 -8.88 5.14
N ASN A 124 27.95 -7.70 5.10
CA ASN A 124 27.85 -6.81 3.93
C ASN A 124 27.19 -7.49 2.70
N GLU A 125 26.41 -8.54 2.94
CA GLU A 125 25.57 -9.16 1.94
C GLU A 125 24.37 -8.23 1.73
N SER A 126 24.38 -7.47 0.62
CA SER A 126 23.30 -6.54 0.29
C SER A 126 21.98 -7.30 0.15
N LEU A 127 21.22 -7.31 1.23
CA LEU A 127 19.99 -8.09 1.36
C LEU A 127 18.82 -7.48 0.55
N LEU A 128 19.01 -6.25 0.06
CA LEU A 128 18.05 -5.52 -0.76
C LEU A 128 18.38 -5.72 -2.24
N ASP A 129 17.98 -6.86 -2.79
CA ASP A 129 17.94 -7.08 -4.24
C ASP A 129 16.85 -6.17 -4.86
N SER A 130 17.23 -4.92 -5.14
CA SER A 130 16.42 -3.95 -5.89
C SER A 130 16.50 -4.20 -7.41
N SER A 131 17.28 -5.19 -7.85
CA SER A 131 17.50 -5.53 -9.26
C SER A 131 16.35 -6.35 -9.83
N ARG A 132 15.76 -7.27 -9.05
CA ARG A 132 14.67 -8.16 -9.51
C ARG A 132 13.28 -7.52 -9.67
N ALA A 133 13.11 -6.26 -9.31
CA ALA A 133 11.81 -5.59 -9.44
C ALA A 133 11.56 -5.11 -10.87
N SER A 134 10.43 -5.55 -11.46
CA SER A 134 9.93 -5.15 -12.78
C SER A 134 9.92 -3.62 -12.93
N SER A 135 10.40 -3.10 -14.06
CA SER A 135 10.46 -1.66 -14.36
C SER A 135 9.09 -0.99 -14.23
N ALA A 136 8.03 -1.69 -14.63
CA ALA A 136 6.64 -1.21 -14.55
C ALA A 136 6.19 -0.96 -13.10
N ALA A 137 6.63 -1.78 -12.14
CA ALA A 137 6.32 -1.59 -10.73
C ALA A 137 6.99 -0.33 -10.17
N LYS A 138 8.22 -0.06 -10.59
CA LYS A 138 8.96 1.16 -10.20
C LYS A 138 8.28 2.41 -10.76
N ASP A 139 7.77 2.36 -11.98
CA ASP A 139 7.07 3.49 -12.60
C ASP A 139 5.72 3.79 -11.92
N MET A 140 4.98 2.74 -11.53
CA MET A 140 3.77 2.91 -10.70
C MET A 140 4.10 3.62 -9.38
N LEU A 141 5.15 3.17 -8.66
CA LEU A 141 5.54 3.76 -7.39
C LEU A 141 6.00 5.21 -7.53
N LYS A 142 6.74 5.55 -8.59
CA LYS A 142 7.10 6.94 -8.91
C LYS A 142 5.87 7.80 -9.17
N SER A 143 4.86 7.28 -9.87
CA SER A 143 3.63 8.03 -10.16
C SER A 143 2.79 8.35 -8.91
N LEU A 144 2.92 7.52 -7.86
CA LEU A 144 2.23 7.68 -6.57
C LEU A 144 3.05 8.48 -5.57
N ALA A 145 4.38 8.51 -5.72
CA ALA A 145 5.28 9.25 -4.87
C ALA A 145 4.98 10.75 -4.93
N ARG A 146 5.15 11.43 -3.79
CA ARG A 146 5.05 12.89 -3.74
C ARG A 146 6.36 13.50 -4.21
N THR A 147 6.27 14.55 -5.03
CA THR A 147 7.42 15.36 -5.45
C THR A 147 7.92 16.24 -4.31
N ASP A 148 7.02 16.84 -3.55
CA ASP A 148 7.36 17.82 -2.52
C ASP A 148 7.29 17.26 -1.09
N PRO A 149 8.23 17.65 -0.20
CA PRO A 149 8.23 17.24 1.19
C PRO A 149 6.96 17.66 1.95
N TYR A 150 6.30 16.70 2.60
CA TYR A 150 5.09 16.97 3.38
C TYR A 150 5.41 17.37 4.84
N TYR A 151 5.87 18.61 5.05
CA TYR A 151 6.27 19.11 6.38
C TYR A 151 5.13 19.23 7.39
N LYS A 152 3.86 19.12 6.99
CA LYS A 152 2.72 19.08 7.93
C LYS A 152 2.82 17.92 8.93
N ARG A 153 3.58 16.85 8.60
CA ARG A 153 3.88 15.73 9.52
C ARG A 153 4.77 16.13 10.70
N ASN A 154 5.57 17.18 10.56
CA ASN A 154 6.49 17.65 11.59
C ASN A 154 5.83 18.62 12.57
N ARG A 155 4.56 18.97 12.36
CA ARG A 155 3.81 19.85 13.27
C ARG A 155 3.68 19.22 14.67
N ALA A 156 3.53 20.08 15.67
CA ALA A 156 3.24 19.64 17.04
C ALA A 156 1.93 18.84 17.11
N HIS A 157 1.85 17.97 18.13
CA HIS A 157 0.62 17.27 18.46
C HIS A 157 -0.47 18.26 18.90
N LEU A 158 -1.71 17.81 18.85
CA LEU A 158 -2.85 18.57 19.35
C LEU A 158 -2.79 18.67 20.88
N CYS A 159 -3.15 19.83 21.42
CA CYS A 159 -3.20 20.04 22.85
C CYS A 159 -4.42 19.32 23.43
N SER A 160 -4.21 18.30 24.25
CA SER A 160 -5.30 17.58 24.93
C SER A 160 -6.11 18.48 25.87
N PHE A 161 -5.45 19.42 26.55
CA PHE A 161 -6.12 20.40 27.43
C PHE A 161 -6.96 21.41 26.65
N PHE A 162 -6.52 21.80 25.45
CA PHE A 162 -7.33 22.67 24.59
C PHE A 162 -8.57 21.96 24.08
N ALA A 163 -8.45 20.68 23.70
CA ALA A 163 -9.59 19.87 23.31
C ALA A 163 -10.64 19.72 24.44
N LYS A 164 -10.22 19.85 25.70
CA LYS A 164 -11.10 19.87 26.88
C LYS A 164 -11.59 21.27 27.30
N GLY A 165 -11.04 22.34 26.71
CA GLY A 165 -11.36 23.72 27.09
C GLY A 165 -10.59 24.26 28.31
N GLU A 166 -9.59 23.54 28.82
CA GLU A 166 -8.85 23.86 30.06
C GLU A 166 -7.41 24.35 29.80
N CYS A 167 -7.10 24.78 28.57
CA CYS A 167 -5.74 25.21 28.24
C CYS A 167 -5.45 26.64 28.72
N ASN A 168 -4.79 26.76 29.87
CA ASN A 168 -4.40 28.06 30.44
C ASN A 168 -3.14 28.69 29.80
N ARG A 169 -2.52 28.04 28.82
CA ARG A 169 -1.26 28.48 28.20
C ARG A 169 -1.46 29.45 27.03
N GLY A 170 -2.70 29.65 26.57
CA GLY A 170 -3.02 30.56 25.48
C GLY A 170 -2.13 30.38 24.24
N ASN A 171 -1.59 31.48 23.72
CA ASN A 171 -0.73 31.48 22.53
C ASN A 171 0.69 30.96 22.76
N GLU A 172 1.10 30.78 24.02
CA GLU A 172 2.42 30.23 24.37
C GLU A 172 2.43 28.69 24.41
N CYS A 173 1.28 28.06 24.18
CA CYS A 173 1.18 26.61 24.13
C CYS A 173 2.00 26.04 22.96
N PRO A 174 2.99 25.15 23.20
CA PRO A 174 3.77 24.52 22.13
C PRO A 174 2.97 23.50 21.31
N TYR A 175 1.79 23.12 21.79
CA TYR A 175 0.88 22.19 21.14
C TYR A 175 -0.16 22.94 20.33
N ARG A 176 -0.70 22.30 19.30
CA ARG A 176 -1.67 22.94 18.41
C ARG A 176 -3.06 23.00 19.04
N HIS A 177 -3.69 24.16 18.91
CA HIS A 177 -5.07 24.43 19.32
C HIS A 177 -6.04 24.20 18.16
N GLU A 178 -6.15 22.95 17.72
CA GLU A 178 -7.10 22.51 16.70
C GLU A 178 -7.81 21.24 17.21
N LEU A 179 -9.07 21.05 16.82
CA LEU A 179 -9.82 19.86 17.20
C LEU A 179 -9.30 18.62 16.42
N PRO A 180 -9.14 17.46 17.08
CA PRO A 180 -8.83 16.21 16.37
C PRO A 180 -9.90 15.89 15.33
N LYS A 181 -9.48 15.49 14.12
CA LYS A 181 -10.39 14.95 13.11
C LYS A 181 -10.51 13.45 13.33
N GLU A 182 -11.65 13.00 13.84
CA GLU A 182 -11.96 11.57 13.91
C GLU A 182 -12.33 11.07 12.51
N ASN A 183 -11.52 10.18 11.97
CA ASN A 183 -11.72 9.53 10.68
C ASN A 183 -11.17 8.09 10.82
N GLU A 184 -11.49 7.19 9.88
CA GLU A 184 -10.88 5.84 9.86
C GLU A 184 -9.34 5.83 9.79
N LEU A 185 -8.73 6.98 9.47
CA LEU A 185 -7.29 7.21 9.43
C LEU A 185 -6.67 7.58 10.80
N SER A 186 -7.46 7.76 11.86
CA SER A 186 -6.97 8.23 13.18
C SER A 186 -6.25 7.14 13.96
N HIS A 187 -6.70 5.89 13.86
CA HIS A 187 -6.12 4.75 14.57
C HIS A 187 -5.11 4.04 13.69
N GLN A 188 -3.83 4.37 13.90
CA GLN A 188 -2.72 3.77 13.15
C GLN A 188 -1.73 3.10 14.10
N ASN A 189 -1.71 1.76 14.06
CA ASN A 189 -0.74 0.97 14.81
C ASN A 189 0.62 0.96 14.09
N ILE A 190 1.70 1.09 14.86
CA ILE A 190 3.08 1.09 14.35
C ILE A 190 3.43 -0.26 13.70
N LYS A 191 3.03 -1.37 14.33
CA LYS A 191 3.34 -2.72 13.83
C LYS A 191 2.65 -2.98 12.49
N ASP A 192 1.38 -2.60 12.37
CA ASP A 192 0.58 -2.77 11.15
C ASP A 192 1.17 -1.97 9.99
N ARG A 193 1.59 -0.72 10.24
CA ARG A 193 2.29 0.11 9.25
C ARG A 193 3.66 -0.44 8.83
N PHE A 194 4.41 -1.03 9.77
CA PHE A 194 5.71 -1.62 9.49
C PHE A 194 5.62 -2.92 8.68
N TYR A 195 4.69 -3.80 9.04
CA TYR A 195 4.47 -5.08 8.34
C TYR A 195 3.59 -4.94 7.10
N GLY A 196 3.05 -3.74 6.83
CA GLY A 196 2.19 -3.49 5.68
C GLY A 196 0.87 -4.27 5.74
N ARG A 197 0.31 -4.48 6.93
CA ARG A 197 -0.97 -5.16 7.14
C ARG A 197 -2.01 -4.13 7.56
N ASN A 198 -3.15 -4.08 6.87
CA ASN A 198 -4.29 -3.23 7.24
C ASN A 198 -3.94 -1.74 7.46
N ASP A 199 -3.02 -1.15 6.68
CA ASP A 199 -2.74 0.29 6.79
C ASP A 199 -3.84 1.10 6.06
N PRO A 200 -4.66 1.91 6.78
CA PRO A 200 -5.75 2.67 6.16
C PRO A 200 -5.22 3.74 5.18
N VAL A 201 -4.01 4.27 5.41
CA VAL A 201 -3.38 5.22 4.49
C VAL A 201 -3.01 4.52 3.18
N ALA A 202 -2.47 3.30 3.28
CA ALA A 202 -2.13 2.52 2.10
C ALA A 202 -3.37 2.16 1.28
N LYS A 203 -4.44 1.70 1.95
CA LYS A 203 -5.73 1.40 1.30
C LYS A 203 -6.28 2.61 0.56
N LYS A 204 -6.21 3.80 1.15
CA LYS A 204 -6.65 5.04 0.49
C LYS A 204 -5.82 5.38 -0.75
N ILE A 205 -4.50 5.18 -0.71
CA ILE A 205 -3.63 5.45 -1.87
C ILE A 205 -3.94 4.46 -3.00
N LEU A 206 -4.09 3.17 -2.67
CA LEU A 206 -4.35 2.10 -3.63
C LEU A 206 -5.73 2.23 -4.27
N SER A 207 -6.78 2.51 -3.49
CA SER A 207 -8.14 2.76 -4.01
C SER A 207 -8.22 3.96 -4.95
N VAL A 208 -7.56 5.08 -4.61
CA VAL A 208 -7.47 6.26 -5.48
C VAL A 208 -6.74 5.92 -6.78
N HIS A 209 -5.65 5.15 -6.70
CA HIS A 209 -4.94 4.69 -7.88
C HIS A 209 -5.80 3.77 -8.75
N ALA A 210 -6.51 2.79 -8.16
CA ALA A 210 -7.41 1.88 -8.87
C ALA A 210 -8.52 2.63 -9.60
N THR A 211 -9.13 3.62 -8.94
CA THR A 211 -10.14 4.49 -9.54
C THR A 211 -9.57 5.26 -10.73
N LYS A 212 -8.35 5.81 -10.61
CA LYS A 212 -7.68 6.52 -11.70
C LYS A 212 -7.38 5.62 -12.91
N GLN A 213 -7.14 4.33 -12.67
CA GLN A 213 -6.93 3.32 -13.73
C GLN A 213 -8.25 2.72 -14.27
N GLY A 214 -9.40 3.19 -13.78
CA GLY A 214 -10.72 2.73 -14.24
C GLY A 214 -11.20 1.42 -13.61
N LEU A 215 -10.59 0.96 -12.51
CA LEU A 215 -11.06 -0.17 -11.70
C LEU A 215 -11.88 0.32 -10.49
N GLU A 216 -12.88 1.17 -10.74
CA GLU A 216 -13.82 1.56 -9.69
C GLU A 216 -14.67 0.35 -9.25
N PRO A 217 -14.84 0.11 -7.93
CA PRO A 217 -15.66 -0.99 -7.44
C PRO A 217 -17.10 -0.92 -8.01
N PRO A 218 -17.66 -2.03 -8.53
CA PRO A 218 -19.01 -2.04 -9.05
C PRO A 218 -20.05 -1.64 -8.00
N GLN A 219 -21.09 -0.92 -8.43
CA GLN A 219 -22.24 -0.57 -7.59
C GLN A 219 -22.97 -1.83 -7.09
N ASP A 220 -23.07 -2.86 -7.95
CA ASP A 220 -23.65 -4.15 -7.60
C ASP A 220 -22.72 -4.94 -6.67
N GLN A 221 -23.21 -5.26 -5.46
CA GLN A 221 -22.47 -6.00 -4.45
C GLN A 221 -22.35 -7.50 -4.67
N SER A 222 -23.10 -8.04 -5.62
CA SER A 222 -22.97 -9.45 -6.01
C SER A 222 -21.74 -9.72 -6.89
N ILE A 223 -21.14 -8.68 -7.49
CA ILE A 223 -20.01 -8.82 -8.39
C ILE A 223 -18.72 -8.98 -7.57
N THR A 224 -18.28 -10.23 -7.43
CA THR A 224 -16.98 -10.61 -6.84
C THR A 224 -16.02 -11.15 -7.88
N SER A 225 -16.23 -10.81 -9.16
CA SER A 225 -15.48 -11.34 -10.28
C SER A 225 -14.56 -10.29 -10.91
N LEU A 226 -13.33 -10.70 -11.25
CA LEU A 226 -12.37 -9.91 -12.01
C LEU A 226 -12.12 -10.55 -13.36
N PHE A 227 -12.14 -9.71 -14.40
CA PHE A 227 -11.88 -10.06 -15.78
C PHE A 227 -10.44 -9.69 -16.13
N ILE A 228 -9.68 -10.68 -16.59
CA ILE A 228 -8.31 -10.52 -17.06
C ILE A 228 -8.31 -10.66 -18.58
N SER A 229 -7.65 -9.71 -19.23
CA SER A 229 -7.53 -9.64 -20.69
C SER A 229 -6.08 -9.56 -21.12
N SER A 230 -5.84 -9.93 -22.37
CA SER A 230 -4.51 -9.94 -23.00
C SER A 230 -3.56 -10.99 -22.40
N LEU A 231 -4.07 -12.17 -22.06
CA LEU A 231 -3.22 -13.30 -21.65
C LEU A 231 -2.33 -13.76 -22.82
N PRO A 232 -1.12 -14.27 -22.52
CA PRO A 232 -0.24 -14.83 -23.54
C PRO A 232 -0.83 -16.13 -24.12
N ALA A 233 -0.41 -16.49 -25.34
CA ALA A 233 -1.05 -17.57 -26.12
C ALA A 233 -0.75 -18.98 -25.56
N ASP A 234 0.35 -19.10 -24.83
CA ASP A 234 0.84 -20.28 -24.11
C ASP A 234 0.38 -20.33 -22.64
N ALA A 235 -0.42 -19.35 -22.20
CA ALA A 235 -0.96 -19.32 -20.85
C ALA A 235 -1.84 -20.55 -20.60
N THR A 236 -1.52 -21.31 -19.55
CA THR A 236 -2.38 -22.39 -19.04
C THR A 236 -3.17 -21.92 -17.83
N GLU A 237 -4.30 -22.56 -17.53
CA GLU A 237 -5.07 -22.24 -16.32
C GLU A 237 -4.20 -22.36 -15.05
N ALA A 238 -3.33 -23.37 -15.00
CA ALA A 238 -2.41 -23.59 -13.88
C ALA A 238 -1.40 -22.45 -13.76
N SER A 239 -0.85 -21.96 -14.88
CA SER A 239 0.05 -20.81 -14.87
C SER A 239 -0.65 -19.54 -14.39
N VAL A 240 -1.80 -19.21 -14.98
CA VAL A 240 -2.60 -18.04 -14.61
C VAL A 240 -2.94 -18.08 -13.12
N ARG A 241 -3.43 -19.23 -12.62
CA ARG A 241 -3.74 -19.41 -11.20
C ARG A 241 -2.51 -19.18 -10.32
N THR A 242 -1.36 -19.74 -10.69
CA THR A 242 -0.13 -19.63 -9.92
C THR A 242 0.40 -18.21 -9.90
N ALA A 243 0.40 -17.52 -11.05
CA ALA A 243 0.81 -16.13 -11.18
C ALA A 243 -0.06 -15.21 -10.31
N LEU A 244 -1.39 -15.37 -10.38
CA LEU A 244 -2.33 -14.56 -9.63
C LEU A 244 -2.21 -14.78 -8.12
N LEU A 245 -2.14 -16.04 -7.68
CA LEU A 245 -1.98 -16.37 -6.26
C LEU A 245 -0.63 -15.89 -5.70
N ASN A 246 0.43 -15.91 -6.51
CA ASN A 246 1.73 -15.40 -6.07
C ASN A 246 1.81 -13.86 -6.09
N SER A 247 1.05 -13.21 -6.96
CA SER A 247 1.08 -11.74 -7.12
C SER A 247 0.51 -10.99 -5.92
N ILE A 248 -0.40 -11.60 -5.14
CA ILE A 248 -0.99 -10.98 -3.95
C ILE A 248 -0.76 -11.86 -2.71
N PRO A 249 0.34 -11.66 -1.97
CA PRO A 249 0.62 -12.42 -0.76
C PRO A 249 -0.37 -12.18 0.38
N SER A 250 -1.15 -11.10 0.34
CA SER A 250 -2.13 -10.74 1.39
C SER A 250 -3.43 -11.53 1.30
N ILE A 251 -3.78 -12.08 0.13
CA ILE A 251 -5.01 -12.84 -0.09
C ILE A 251 -4.69 -14.34 0.01
N PRO A 252 -5.33 -15.09 0.91
CA PRO A 252 -5.08 -16.52 1.01
C PRO A 252 -5.62 -17.25 -0.23
N PRO A 253 -4.98 -18.34 -0.68
CA PRO A 253 -5.48 -19.11 -1.83
C PRO A 253 -6.90 -19.62 -1.68
N THR A 254 -7.36 -19.79 -0.44
CA THR A 254 -8.72 -20.22 -0.09
C THR A 254 -9.80 -19.18 -0.35
N ALA A 255 -9.44 -17.90 -0.52
CA ALA A 255 -10.36 -16.82 -0.85
C ALA A 255 -10.86 -16.89 -2.30
N VAL A 256 -10.10 -17.52 -3.19
CA VAL A 256 -10.47 -17.71 -4.60
C VAL A 256 -11.48 -18.86 -4.71
N LYS A 257 -12.67 -18.57 -5.26
CA LYS A 257 -13.73 -19.56 -5.49
C LYS A 257 -13.45 -20.38 -6.75
N SER A 258 -13.11 -19.72 -7.84
CA SER A 258 -12.82 -20.39 -9.13
C SER A 258 -12.00 -19.49 -10.04
N VAL A 259 -11.14 -20.09 -10.86
CA VAL A 259 -10.47 -19.43 -11.99
C VAL A 259 -10.99 -20.10 -13.26
N VAL A 260 -11.52 -19.33 -14.20
CA VAL A 260 -12.03 -19.82 -15.48
C VAL A 260 -11.18 -19.22 -16.57
N HIS A 261 -10.31 -20.02 -17.19
CA HIS A 261 -9.47 -19.61 -18.31
C HIS A 261 -10.18 -19.91 -19.64
N VAL A 262 -10.16 -18.96 -20.57
CA VAL A 262 -10.73 -19.10 -21.91
C VAL A 262 -9.63 -18.84 -22.94
N GLU A 263 -9.04 -19.93 -23.44
CA GLU A 263 -7.91 -19.91 -24.38
C GLU A 263 -8.24 -19.15 -25.68
N LYS A 264 -9.42 -19.40 -26.26
CA LYS A 264 -9.84 -18.80 -27.53
C LYS A 264 -9.84 -17.27 -27.51
N SER A 265 -10.26 -16.68 -26.40
CA SER A 265 -10.37 -15.23 -26.22
C SER A 265 -9.23 -14.63 -25.40
N ARG A 266 -8.21 -15.44 -25.05
CA ARG A 266 -7.04 -15.03 -24.24
C ARG A 266 -7.44 -14.23 -23.01
N CYS A 267 -8.45 -14.74 -22.29
CA CYS A 267 -9.00 -14.07 -21.12
C CYS A 267 -9.25 -15.06 -19.98
N ALA A 268 -9.27 -14.54 -18.75
CA ALA A 268 -9.61 -15.32 -17.57
C ALA A 268 -10.58 -14.56 -16.67
N PHE A 269 -11.41 -15.32 -15.96
CA PHE A 269 -12.29 -14.81 -14.92
C PHE A 269 -11.88 -15.40 -13.58
N ILE A 270 -11.65 -14.55 -12.60
CA ILE A 270 -11.41 -14.97 -11.22
C ILE A 270 -12.64 -14.59 -10.42
N ASN A 271 -13.21 -15.57 -9.72
CA ASN A 271 -14.31 -15.32 -8.78
C ASN A 271 -13.78 -15.46 -7.35
N PHE A 272 -14.01 -14.45 -6.52
CA PHE A 272 -13.70 -14.47 -5.09
C PHE A 272 -14.93 -14.89 -4.27
N LYS A 273 -14.67 -15.45 -3.08
CA LYS A 273 -15.73 -15.77 -2.11
C LYS A 273 -16.30 -14.51 -1.47
N GLU A 274 -15.43 -13.58 -1.06
CA GLU A 274 -15.81 -12.32 -0.43
C GLU A 274 -15.53 -11.12 -1.35
N ARG A 275 -16.38 -10.09 -1.27
CA ARG A 275 -16.20 -8.84 -2.01
C ARG A 275 -14.93 -8.10 -1.59
N LYS A 276 -14.58 -8.16 -0.30
CA LYS A 276 -13.39 -7.51 0.26
C LYS A 276 -12.09 -7.99 -0.41
N ASP A 277 -12.00 -9.28 -0.68
CA ASP A 277 -10.84 -9.86 -1.36
C ASP A 277 -10.78 -9.44 -2.83
N ALA A 278 -11.94 -9.38 -3.51
CA ALA A 278 -12.03 -8.89 -4.88
C ALA A 278 -11.59 -7.43 -5.01
N GLU A 279 -12.03 -6.56 -4.08
CA GLU A 279 -11.61 -5.15 -4.05
C GLU A 279 -10.12 -5.00 -3.77
N THR A 280 -9.59 -5.76 -2.80
CA THR A 280 -8.16 -5.77 -2.50
C THR A 280 -7.33 -6.23 -3.70
N ALA A 281 -7.84 -7.22 -4.46
CA ALA A 281 -7.20 -7.69 -5.68
C ALA A 281 -7.27 -6.67 -6.83
N ALA A 282 -8.41 -5.99 -6.99
CA ALA A 282 -8.55 -4.92 -7.98
C ALA A 282 -7.60 -3.74 -7.67
N GLU A 283 -7.44 -3.40 -6.39
CA GLU A 283 -6.48 -2.40 -5.94
C GLU A 283 -5.03 -2.81 -6.23
N ALA A 284 -4.71 -4.11 -6.11
CA ALA A 284 -3.37 -4.66 -6.40
C ALA A 284 -3.03 -4.59 -7.88
N TRP A 285 -3.97 -5.03 -8.71
CA TRP A 285 -3.75 -5.20 -10.14
C TRP A 285 -4.16 -3.99 -10.95
N ALA A 286 -4.35 -2.84 -10.31
CA ALA A 286 -4.78 -1.61 -10.96
C ALA A 286 -3.84 -1.17 -12.09
N SER A 287 -2.54 -1.41 -11.94
CA SER A 287 -1.52 -1.10 -12.97
C SER A 287 -1.30 -2.24 -13.96
N GLY A 288 -2.01 -3.36 -13.82
CA GLY A 288 -1.79 -4.63 -14.52
C GLY A 288 -1.08 -5.66 -13.65
N VAL A 289 -1.20 -6.93 -14.03
CA VAL A 289 -0.47 -8.05 -13.39
C VAL A 289 0.42 -8.73 -14.43
N GLU A 290 1.56 -9.26 -13.99
CA GLU A 290 2.47 -9.99 -14.86
C GLU A 290 2.14 -11.48 -14.81
N VAL A 291 1.85 -12.07 -15.97
CA VAL A 291 1.59 -13.51 -16.14
C VAL A 291 2.54 -13.99 -17.24
N ASP A 292 3.42 -14.93 -16.90
CA ASP A 292 4.43 -15.49 -17.82
C ASP A 292 5.25 -14.41 -18.56
N GLY A 293 5.69 -13.37 -17.82
CA GLY A 293 6.47 -12.26 -18.37
C GLY A 293 5.67 -11.27 -19.22
N THR A 294 4.37 -11.48 -19.41
CA THR A 294 3.48 -10.59 -20.15
C THR A 294 2.60 -9.80 -19.19
N LYS A 295 2.50 -8.49 -19.43
CA LYS A 295 1.61 -7.62 -18.67
C LYS A 295 0.18 -7.78 -19.15
N VAL A 296 -0.72 -8.13 -18.24
CA VAL A 296 -2.14 -8.35 -18.52
C VAL A 296 -3.01 -7.32 -17.82
N ASN A 297 -4.13 -6.98 -18.46
CA ASN A 297 -5.03 -5.92 -18.00
C ASN A 297 -6.18 -6.53 -17.20
N VAL A 298 -6.48 -5.92 -16.06
CA VAL A 298 -7.58 -6.34 -15.17
C VAL A 298 -8.72 -5.33 -15.23
N LYS A 299 -9.94 -5.83 -15.28
CA LYS A 299 -11.18 -5.06 -15.16
C LYS A 299 -12.16 -5.79 -14.25
N TRP A 300 -13.18 -5.10 -13.76
CA TRP A 300 -14.27 -5.75 -13.06
C TRP A 300 -15.09 -6.62 -14.01
N GLY A 301 -15.49 -7.80 -13.52
CA GLY A 301 -16.41 -8.67 -14.23
C GLY A 301 -17.79 -8.04 -14.34
N ARG A 302 -18.55 -8.47 -15.34
CA ARG A 302 -19.96 -8.08 -15.50
C ARG A 302 -20.84 -9.15 -14.86
N SER A 303 -22.00 -8.75 -14.33
CA SER A 303 -22.98 -9.72 -13.84
C SER A 303 -23.32 -10.71 -14.96
N ARG A 304 -23.51 -11.98 -14.61
CA ARG A 304 -24.09 -12.96 -15.54
C ARG A 304 -25.53 -12.56 -15.78
N GLY A 305 -25.75 -11.68 -16.75
CA GLY A 305 -27.04 -11.58 -17.41
C GLY A 305 -27.38 -12.97 -17.94
N ALA A 306 -28.60 -13.43 -17.65
CA ALA A 306 -29.18 -14.60 -18.27
C ALA A 306 -28.84 -14.63 -19.77
N ALA A 307 -28.48 -15.80 -20.28
CA ALA A 307 -28.26 -16.00 -21.70
C ALA A 307 -29.36 -15.30 -22.49
N ALA A 308 -29.00 -14.29 -23.28
CA ALA A 308 -29.91 -13.68 -24.25
C ALA A 308 -30.09 -14.67 -25.40
N GLY A 309 -30.82 -15.74 -25.12
CA GLY A 309 -31.56 -16.51 -26.12
C GLY A 309 -32.80 -15.69 -26.45
N ALA A 310 -32.67 -14.79 -27.42
CA ALA A 310 -33.80 -14.24 -28.14
C ALA A 310 -33.36 -14.04 -29.59
N ALA A 311 -33.60 -15.06 -30.40
CA ALA A 311 -33.56 -14.93 -31.85
C ALA A 311 -34.60 -13.87 -32.27
N PRO A 312 -34.31 -13.00 -33.25
CA PRO A 312 -35.32 -12.13 -33.82
C PRO A 312 -36.21 -12.95 -34.75
N SER A 313 -37.45 -13.22 -34.34
CA SER A 313 -38.48 -13.71 -35.25
C SER A 313 -38.93 -12.58 -36.16
N ALA A 314 -38.62 -12.70 -37.45
CA ALA A 314 -39.15 -11.88 -38.51
C ALA A 314 -40.56 -12.35 -38.92
N SER A 315 -41.50 -11.41 -39.07
CA SER A 315 -42.55 -11.34 -40.13
C SER A 315 -43.54 -10.21 -39.78
N SER A 316 -43.48 -9.09 -40.54
CA SER A 316 -44.47 -8.63 -41.55
C SER A 316 -45.78 -8.12 -40.92
N SER A 317 -46.26 -6.90 -41.11
CA SER A 317 -46.64 -6.14 -42.32
C SER A 317 -47.39 -4.89 -41.79
N GLY A 318 -47.59 -3.76 -42.47
CA GLY A 318 -47.39 -3.37 -43.86
C GLY A 318 -47.45 -1.84 -43.96
N GLY A 319 -47.11 -1.33 -45.15
CA GLY A 319 -47.00 0.10 -45.43
C GLY A 319 -48.32 0.80 -45.71
N SER A 320 -48.32 2.11 -45.51
CA SER A 320 -48.94 3.09 -46.42
C SER A 320 -48.63 4.50 -45.92
N GLY A 321 -48.00 5.30 -46.78
CA GLY A 321 -47.67 6.69 -46.49
C GLY A 321 -47.37 7.43 -47.78
N MET A 322 -48.38 7.55 -48.64
CA MET A 322 -48.31 8.36 -49.86
C MET A 322 -49.53 9.30 -49.93
N ALA A 323 -49.21 10.57 -50.15
CA ALA A 323 -50.05 11.66 -50.67
C ALA A 323 -51.23 12.21 -49.83
N SER A 324 -51.11 13.48 -49.45
CA SER A 324 -52.18 14.45 -49.71
C SER A 324 -51.63 15.87 -49.87
N ARG A 325 -51.94 16.46 -51.02
CA ARG A 325 -51.74 17.85 -51.41
C ARG A 325 -53.13 18.37 -51.82
N MET A 326 -53.40 19.64 -51.51
CA MET A 326 -54.53 20.48 -51.94
C MET A 326 -55.86 20.17 -51.23
N VAL A 327 -56.66 21.14 -50.77
CA VAL A 327 -57.26 22.25 -51.53
C VAL A 327 -57.60 23.45 -50.63
N THR A 328 -57.45 24.63 -51.22
CA THR A 328 -57.90 26.00 -50.89
C THR A 328 -59.41 26.19 -50.78
N THR A 329 -59.90 27.09 -49.91
CA THR A 329 -60.94 28.11 -50.25
C THR A 329 -61.18 29.13 -49.12
N THR A 330 -61.15 30.44 -49.49
CA THR A 330 -62.04 31.58 -49.11
C THR A 330 -62.44 31.78 -47.64
N ASP A 331 -62.39 32.97 -47.03
CA ASP A 331 -62.51 34.37 -47.48
C ASP A 331 -61.41 35.28 -46.90
#